data_AF-A0A759NKC5-F1
#
_entry.id   AF-A0A759NKC5-F1
#
_cell.length_a   1.000
_cell.length_b   1.000
_cell.length_c   1.000
_cell.angle_alpha   90.00
_cell.angle_beta   90.00
_cell.angle_gamma   90.00
#
_symmetry.space_group_name_H-M   'P 1'
#
loop_
_entity.id
_entity.type
_entity.pdbx_description
1 polymer ?
#
loop_
_entity_poly.entity_id
_entity_poly.type
_entity_poly.pdbx_seq_one_letter_code
_entity_poly.pdbx_strand_id
1 'polypeptide(L)'
;MNLIKKAQAAVNIVTDLTTSLTEQKKKLEAQIAEKNDAIQKLLNMPMNLDDFCSFISEHVRIKGDDFYDRLSYENRDSNLMPWGAVESESGEINPSHFYIKGTSGTLYSDVNMAAFARECFFHPENTVKRLTDKFKAELAKSWGNEQLPTIAERRVTIKALQAERDAIQADLDDINANINGILSATNSINNPRAAIKAPQDERDAIEAELNEDSASDGEIRDTYNTTDTTSAASD
;
A
#
# COMPACT_ATOMS: atom_id res chain seq x y z
N MET A 1 -20.47 37.82 -35.76
CA MET A 1 -19.68 37.70 -34.51
C MET A 1 -18.33 37.08 -34.86
N ASN A 2 -17.20 37.77 -34.63
CA ASN A 2 -15.86 37.37 -35.10
C ASN A 2 -15.34 36.12 -34.37
N LEU A 3 -14.71 35.18 -35.10
CA LEU A 3 -14.02 33.98 -34.60
C LEU A 3 -13.07 34.26 -33.44
N ILE A 4 -12.34 35.38 -33.48
CA ILE A 4 -11.41 35.79 -32.41
C ILE A 4 -12.15 35.99 -31.08
N LYS A 5 -13.33 36.62 -31.11
CA LYS A 5 -14.16 36.82 -29.89
C LYS A 5 -14.68 35.50 -29.32
N LYS A 6 -14.96 34.51 -30.17
CA LYS A 6 -15.38 33.17 -29.74
C LYS A 6 -14.23 32.41 -29.07
N ALA A 7 -13.03 32.48 -29.65
CA ALA A 7 -11.83 31.86 -29.07
C ALA A 7 -11.48 32.47 -27.69
N GLN A 8 -11.54 33.80 -27.56
CA GLN A 8 -11.29 34.49 -26.30
C GLN A 8 -12.32 34.09 -25.21
N ALA A 9 -13.60 33.98 -25.58
CA ALA A 9 -14.63 33.55 -24.64
C ALA A 9 -14.41 32.10 -24.15
N ALA A 10 -13.99 31.20 -25.04
CA ALA A 10 -13.67 29.83 -24.67
C ALA A 10 -12.47 29.74 -23.71
N VAL A 11 -11.41 30.52 -23.95
CA VAL A 11 -10.24 30.59 -23.06
C VAL A 11 -10.64 31.11 -21.67
N ASN A 12 -11.48 32.14 -21.60
CA ASN A 12 -11.96 32.67 -20.33
C ASN A 12 -12.78 31.62 -19.56
N ILE A 13 -13.68 30.89 -20.23
CA ILE A 13 -14.45 29.80 -19.60
C ILE A 13 -13.53 28.71 -19.02
N VAL A 14 -12.52 28.28 -19.79
CA VAL A 14 -11.55 27.26 -19.33
C VAL A 14 -10.75 27.78 -18.12
N THR A 15 -10.37 29.05 -18.13
CA THR A 15 -9.63 29.69 -17.03
C THR A 15 -10.47 29.75 -15.76
N ASP A 16 -11.72 30.20 -15.88
CA ASP A 16 -12.67 30.30 -14.76
C ASP A 16 -12.99 28.92 -14.18
N LEU A 17 -13.21 27.92 -15.04
CA LEU A 17 -13.49 26.55 -14.63
C LEU A 17 -12.28 25.93 -13.91
N THR A 18 -11.07 26.10 -14.45
CA THR A 18 -9.83 25.60 -13.83
C THR A 18 -9.60 26.23 -12.46
N THR A 19 -9.85 27.53 -12.34
CA THR A 19 -9.76 28.26 -11.07
C THR A 19 -10.76 27.71 -10.06
N SER A 20 -12.02 27.53 -10.47
CA SER A 20 -13.07 26.98 -9.61
C SER A 20 -12.75 25.56 -9.13
N LEU A 21 -12.32 24.67 -10.03
CA LEU A 21 -11.95 23.29 -9.68
C LEU A 21 -10.73 23.23 -8.77
N THR A 22 -9.73 24.10 -8.99
CA THR A 22 -8.55 24.19 -8.12
C THR A 22 -8.92 24.65 -6.71
N GLU A 23 -9.87 25.58 -6.58
CA GLU A 23 -10.35 26.02 -5.27
C GLU A 23 -11.17 24.92 -4.58
N GLN A 24 -12.05 24.23 -5.30
CA GLN A 24 -12.78 23.09 -4.76
C GLN A 24 -11.83 21.97 -4.32
N LYS A 25 -10.80 21.66 -5.11
CA LYS A 25 -9.75 20.70 -4.76
C LYS A 25 -9.13 21.04 -3.40
N LYS A 26 -8.65 22.27 -3.22
CA LYS A 26 -8.04 22.72 -1.95
C LYS A 26 -9.00 22.57 -0.78
N LYS A 27 -10.28 22.90 -0.98
CA LYS A 27 -11.31 22.76 0.05
C LYS A 27 -11.49 21.30 0.47
N LEU A 28 -11.61 20.37 -0.48
CA LEU A 28 -11.76 18.94 -0.17
C LEU A 28 -10.50 18.39 0.51
N GLU A 29 -9.31 18.77 0.05
CA GLU A 29 -8.04 18.40 0.70
C GLU A 29 -8.00 18.87 2.16
N ALA A 30 -8.46 20.11 2.45
CA ALA A 30 -8.53 20.63 3.81
C ALA A 30 -9.55 19.86 4.67
N GLN A 31 -10.70 19.47 4.10
CA GLN A 31 -11.69 18.66 4.82
C GLN A 31 -11.15 17.25 5.13
N ILE A 32 -10.43 16.62 4.20
CA ILE A 32 -9.77 15.33 4.44
C ILE A 32 -8.75 15.46 5.58
N ALA A 33 -7.94 16.52 5.58
CA ALA A 33 -6.99 16.80 6.65
C ALA A 33 -7.71 16.96 8.01
N GLU A 34 -8.81 17.72 8.06
CA GLU A 34 -9.63 17.89 9.26
C GLU A 34 -10.16 16.54 9.80
N LYS A 35 -10.67 15.67 8.92
CA LYS A 35 -11.13 14.33 9.34
C LYS A 35 -9.99 13.46 9.84
N ASN A 36 -8.83 13.49 9.19
CA ASN A 36 -7.65 12.76 9.65
C ASN A 36 -7.19 13.25 11.03
N ASP A 37 -7.18 14.56 11.26
CA ASP A 37 -6.84 15.15 12.56
C ASP A 37 -7.84 14.73 13.64
N ALA A 38 -9.14 14.72 13.33
CA ALA A 38 -10.18 14.26 14.25
C ALA A 38 -10.01 12.77 14.62
N ILE A 39 -9.70 11.91 13.64
CA ILE A 39 -9.40 10.49 13.86
C ILE A 39 -8.16 10.36 14.76
N GLN A 40 -7.07 11.07 14.45
CA GLN A 40 -5.84 11.03 15.24
C GLN A 40 -6.09 11.52 16.67
N LYS A 41 -6.92 12.54 16.85
CA LYS A 41 -7.28 13.04 18.18
C LYS A 41 -7.96 11.96 19.03
N LEU A 42 -8.87 11.16 18.44
CA LEU A 42 -9.51 10.04 19.13
C LEU A 42 -8.53 8.89 19.45
N LEU A 43 -7.61 8.58 18.53
CA LEU A 43 -6.59 7.54 18.72
C LEU A 43 -5.58 7.92 19.82
N ASN A 44 -5.27 9.21 19.95
CA ASN A 44 -4.31 9.73 20.92
C ASN A 44 -4.92 10.01 22.31
N MET A 45 -6.24 9.87 22.48
CA MET A 45 -6.88 10.01 23.78
C MET A 45 -6.45 8.87 24.73
N PRO A 46 -6.14 9.15 26.01
CA PRO A 46 -5.82 8.09 26.96
C PRO A 46 -7.03 7.18 27.19
N MET A 47 -6.79 5.94 27.59
CA MET A 47 -7.83 4.95 27.87
C MET A 47 -8.19 4.91 29.36
N ASN A 48 -9.46 4.64 29.66
CA ASN A 48 -9.87 4.29 31.02
C ASN A 48 -9.41 2.86 31.36
N LEU A 49 -9.50 2.50 32.64
CA LEU A 49 -9.01 1.21 33.13
C LEU A 49 -9.81 0.01 32.56
N ASP A 50 -11.12 0.15 32.37
CA ASP A 50 -11.96 -0.93 31.85
C ASP A 50 -11.59 -1.27 30.39
N ASP A 51 -11.38 -0.25 29.56
CA ASP A 51 -10.89 -0.39 28.20
C ASP A 51 -9.50 -1.04 28.18
N PHE A 52 -8.58 -0.63 29.07
CA PHE A 52 -7.28 -1.30 29.19
C PHE A 52 -7.43 -2.79 29.56
N CYS A 53 -8.25 -3.09 30.57
CA CYS A 53 -8.50 -4.46 31.01
C CYS A 53 -9.13 -5.33 29.91
N SER A 54 -9.90 -4.73 29.00
CA SER A 54 -10.52 -5.45 27.88
C SER A 54 -9.50 -6.10 26.93
N PHE A 55 -8.25 -5.59 26.88
CA PHE A 55 -7.17 -6.16 26.06
C PHE A 55 -6.43 -7.33 26.74
N ILE A 56 -6.63 -7.57 28.03
CA ILE A 56 -5.87 -8.58 28.79
C ILE A 56 -6.11 -9.98 28.21
N SER A 57 -7.33 -10.30 27.80
CA SER A 57 -7.65 -11.59 27.19
C SER A 57 -6.84 -11.85 25.92
N GLU A 58 -6.78 -10.87 25.03
CA GLU A 58 -6.03 -10.97 23.78
C GLU A 58 -4.52 -11.00 24.03
N HIS A 59 -4.03 -10.20 24.98
CA HIS A 59 -2.63 -10.23 25.39
C HIS A 59 -2.22 -11.62 25.91
N VAL A 60 -3.04 -12.22 26.77
CA VAL A 60 -2.82 -13.58 27.30
C VAL A 60 -2.88 -14.61 26.17
N ARG A 61 -3.83 -14.49 25.24
CA ARG A 61 -3.92 -15.38 24.07
C ARG A 61 -2.62 -15.34 23.24
N ILE A 62 -2.17 -14.14 22.86
CA ILE A 62 -0.94 -13.95 22.08
C ILE A 62 0.27 -14.55 22.81
N LYS A 63 0.37 -14.35 24.13
CA LYS A 63 1.48 -14.90 24.92
C LYS A 63 1.42 -16.41 25.09
N GLY A 64 0.23 -16.99 25.13
CA GLY A 64 0.05 -18.43 25.09
C GLY A 64 0.49 -19.02 23.74
N ASP A 65 0.10 -18.37 22.64
CA ASP A 65 0.50 -18.79 21.29
C ASP A 65 2.02 -18.71 21.10
N ASP A 66 2.67 -17.63 21.56
CA ASP A 66 4.15 -17.49 21.54
C ASP A 66 4.82 -18.70 22.22
N PHE A 67 4.25 -19.19 23.33
CA PHE A 67 4.76 -20.38 24.02
C PHE A 67 4.52 -21.66 23.21
N TYR A 68 3.34 -21.83 22.62
CA TYR A 68 3.03 -22.99 21.80
C TYR A 68 3.91 -23.08 20.55
N ASP A 69 4.12 -21.97 19.84
CA ASP A 69 4.98 -21.93 18.66
C ASP A 69 6.41 -22.34 19.00
N ARG A 70 6.87 -21.94 20.20
CA ARG A 70 8.17 -22.39 20.70
C ARG A 70 8.20 -23.89 20.99
N LEU A 71 7.16 -24.39 21.66
CA LEU A 71 7.00 -25.82 21.93
C LEU A 71 7.02 -26.61 20.61
N SER A 72 6.26 -26.18 19.62
CA SER A 72 6.21 -26.75 18.28
C SER A 72 7.60 -26.77 17.60
N TYR A 73 8.32 -25.65 17.62
CA TYR A 73 9.66 -25.54 17.04
C TYR A 73 10.64 -26.55 17.66
N GLU A 74 10.68 -26.64 18.98
CA GLU A 74 11.61 -27.55 19.69
C GLU A 74 11.26 -29.03 19.52
N ASN A 75 10.04 -29.34 19.07
CA ASN A 75 9.54 -30.70 18.85
C ASN A 75 9.49 -31.11 17.37
N ARG A 76 10.01 -30.29 16.44
CA ARG A 76 9.94 -30.59 15.00
C ARG A 76 10.48 -31.95 14.60
N ASP A 77 11.59 -32.38 15.22
CA ASP A 77 12.22 -33.67 14.91
C ASP A 77 11.62 -34.82 15.72
N SER A 78 10.80 -34.52 16.74
CA SER A 78 10.23 -35.54 17.62
C SER A 78 9.24 -36.44 16.88
N ASN A 79 8.57 -35.95 15.83
CA ASN A 79 7.62 -36.75 15.04
C ASN A 79 8.26 -37.92 14.26
N LEU A 80 9.59 -37.92 14.08
CA LEU A 80 10.33 -39.01 13.44
C LEU A 80 10.86 -40.04 14.46
N MET A 81 10.67 -39.79 15.76
CA MET A 81 11.18 -40.67 16.81
C MET A 81 10.36 -41.98 16.86
N PRO A 82 11.03 -43.16 16.90
CA PRO A 82 10.33 -44.43 17.02
C PRO A 82 9.68 -44.55 18.41
N TRP A 83 8.50 -45.19 18.46
CA TRP A 83 7.76 -45.40 19.71
C TRP A 83 8.61 -46.06 20.81
N GLY A 84 9.47 -47.02 20.45
CA GLY A 84 10.38 -47.69 21.39
C GLY A 84 11.44 -46.79 22.05
N ALA A 85 11.60 -45.53 21.60
CA ALA A 85 12.43 -44.54 22.29
C ALA A 85 11.68 -43.82 23.43
N VAL A 86 10.34 -43.82 23.38
CA VAL A 86 9.44 -43.18 24.35
C VAL A 86 8.98 -44.19 25.41
N GLU A 87 8.72 -45.43 25.02
CA GLU A 87 8.19 -46.48 25.90
C GLU A 87 8.96 -47.79 25.70
N SER A 88 9.37 -48.41 26.81
CA SER A 88 10.04 -49.72 26.80
C SER A 88 9.04 -50.88 26.60
N GLU A 89 9.55 -52.09 26.35
CA GLU A 89 8.72 -53.30 26.24
C GLU A 89 7.90 -53.59 27.50
N SER A 90 8.35 -53.13 28.68
CA SER A 90 7.63 -53.28 29.94
C SER A 90 6.60 -52.17 30.20
N GLY A 91 6.39 -51.25 29.25
CA GLY A 91 5.50 -50.09 29.39
C GLY A 91 6.08 -48.94 30.22
N GLU A 92 7.40 -48.93 30.45
CA GLU A 92 8.05 -47.84 31.18
C GLU A 92 8.30 -46.66 30.22
N ILE A 93 7.85 -45.46 30.60
CA ILE A 93 8.00 -44.25 29.78
C ILE A 93 9.33 -43.57 30.09
N ASN A 94 10.07 -43.19 29.05
CA ASN A 94 11.22 -42.30 29.14
C ASN A 94 10.80 -40.84 28.88
N PRO A 95 10.66 -40.01 29.93
CA PRO A 95 10.18 -38.62 29.78
C PRO A 95 11.17 -37.72 29.04
N SER A 96 12.45 -38.07 28.94
CA SER A 96 13.45 -37.30 28.18
C SER A 96 13.23 -37.34 26.66
N HIS A 97 12.45 -38.32 26.18
CA HIS A 97 12.14 -38.54 24.77
C HIS A 97 10.68 -38.26 24.42
N PHE A 98 9.92 -37.68 25.36
CA PHE A 98 8.52 -37.36 25.11
C PHE A 98 8.37 -36.28 24.03
N TYR A 99 7.23 -36.27 23.31
CA TYR A 99 6.95 -35.33 22.21
C TYR A 99 6.79 -33.86 22.64
N ILE A 100 7.08 -33.54 23.90
CA ILE A 100 6.93 -32.23 24.52
C ILE A 100 8.27 -31.84 25.16
N LYS A 101 9.18 -31.30 24.35
CA LYS A 101 10.43 -30.64 24.77
C LYS A 101 10.20 -29.16 25.10
N GLY A 102 11.08 -28.56 25.91
CA GLY A 102 10.99 -27.14 26.31
C GLY A 102 10.27 -26.87 27.62
N THR A 103 9.85 -27.92 28.33
CA THR A 103 9.13 -27.83 29.61
C THR A 103 10.02 -27.39 30.77
N SER A 104 11.34 -27.59 30.69
CA SER A 104 12.29 -27.33 31.78
C SER A 104 12.66 -25.86 31.97
N GLY A 105 12.28 -24.97 31.04
CA GLY A 105 12.47 -23.52 31.19
C GLY A 105 13.93 -23.03 31.28
N THR A 106 14.90 -23.88 30.95
CA THR A 106 16.35 -23.60 31.11
C THR A 106 17.02 -22.99 29.87
N LEU A 107 16.31 -22.89 28.74
CA LEU A 107 16.87 -22.34 27.51
C LEU A 107 16.53 -20.84 27.35
N TYR A 108 17.54 -20.00 27.64
CA TYR A 108 17.69 -18.57 27.34
C TYR A 108 17.10 -17.52 28.31
N SER A 109 17.68 -16.33 28.20
CA SER A 109 17.91 -15.25 29.18
C SER A 109 16.70 -14.49 29.73
N ASP A 110 15.48 -14.99 29.62
CA ASP A 110 14.29 -14.36 30.22
C ASP A 110 13.45 -15.37 31.00
N VAL A 111 14.05 -15.91 32.07
CA VAL A 111 13.40 -16.87 32.99
C VAL A 111 12.03 -16.36 33.47
N ASN A 112 11.87 -15.04 33.56
CA ASN A 112 10.62 -14.38 33.97
C ASN A 112 9.58 -14.24 32.84
N MET A 113 9.99 -14.01 31.58
CA MET A 113 9.03 -13.92 30.45
C MET A 113 8.53 -15.30 30.01
N ALA A 114 9.40 -16.32 30.07
CA ALA A 114 9.00 -17.70 29.80
C ALA A 114 7.98 -18.22 30.82
N ALA A 115 8.06 -17.77 32.09
CA ALA A 115 7.10 -18.15 33.12
C ALA A 115 5.70 -17.58 32.85
N PHE A 116 5.61 -16.30 32.47
CA PHE A 116 4.32 -15.69 32.17
C PHE A 116 3.64 -16.30 30.93
N ALA A 117 4.40 -16.54 29.85
CA ALA A 117 3.87 -17.17 28.64
C ALA A 117 3.35 -18.60 28.89
N ARG A 118 4.01 -19.36 29.78
CA ARG A 118 3.51 -20.67 30.24
C ARG A 118 2.17 -20.56 30.94
N GLU A 119 2.02 -19.63 31.88
CA GLU A 119 0.75 -19.42 32.58
C GLU A 119 -0.34 -18.97 31.61
N CYS A 120 0.00 -18.16 30.61
CA CYS A 120 -0.91 -17.77 29.55
C CYS A 120 -1.38 -18.96 28.69
N PHE A 121 -0.49 -19.92 28.39
CA PHE A 121 -0.84 -21.10 27.62
C PHE A 121 -1.66 -22.12 28.42
N PHE A 122 -1.21 -22.48 29.62
CA PHE A 122 -1.84 -23.55 30.42
C PHE A 122 -3.06 -23.06 31.22
N HIS A 123 -3.08 -21.78 31.62
CA HIS A 123 -4.11 -21.21 32.49
C HIS A 123 -4.61 -19.84 31.98
N PRO A 124 -5.07 -19.71 30.72
CA PRO A 124 -5.43 -18.42 30.14
C PRO A 124 -6.53 -17.71 30.93
N GLU A 125 -7.62 -18.40 31.25
CA GLU A 125 -8.78 -17.82 31.96
C GLU A 125 -8.40 -17.31 33.36
N ASN A 126 -7.64 -18.11 34.11
CA ASN A 126 -7.17 -17.75 35.44
C ASN A 126 -6.20 -16.57 35.40
N THR A 127 -5.33 -16.53 34.38
CA THR A 127 -4.36 -15.44 34.19
C THR A 127 -5.09 -14.13 33.89
N VAL A 128 -6.05 -14.14 32.95
CA VAL A 128 -6.89 -12.98 32.62
C VAL A 128 -7.63 -12.46 33.84
N LYS A 129 -8.29 -13.36 34.57
CA LYS A 129 -9.05 -13.00 35.77
C LYS A 129 -8.17 -12.36 36.83
N ARG A 130 -7.04 -13.00 37.18
CA ARG A 130 -6.14 -12.51 38.24
C ARG A 130 -5.54 -11.16 37.89
N LEU A 131 -5.10 -10.96 36.65
CA LEU A 131 -4.57 -9.67 36.20
C LEU A 131 -5.63 -8.57 36.26
N THR A 132 -6.82 -8.85 35.71
CA THR A 132 -7.94 -7.90 35.70
C THR A 132 -8.33 -7.50 37.12
N ASP A 133 -8.54 -8.47 38.00
CA ASP A 133 -8.91 -8.23 39.40
C ASP A 133 -7.84 -7.40 40.13
N LYS A 134 -6.57 -7.72 39.91
CA LYS A 134 -5.44 -7.02 40.55
C LYS A 134 -5.35 -5.57 40.08
N PHE A 135 -5.43 -5.32 38.78
CA PHE A 135 -5.42 -3.97 38.23
C PHE A 135 -6.62 -3.14 38.75
N LYS A 136 -7.82 -3.73 38.76
CA LYS A 136 -9.01 -3.06 39.29
C LYS A 136 -8.90 -2.78 40.80
N ALA A 137 -8.36 -3.71 41.58
CA ALA A 137 -8.22 -3.52 43.02
C ALA A 137 -7.21 -2.41 43.38
N GLU A 138 -6.12 -2.29 42.62
CA GLU A 138 -4.99 -1.41 42.99
C GLU A 138 -4.99 -0.08 42.25
N LEU A 139 -5.45 -0.05 41.00
CA LEU A 139 -5.28 1.12 40.13
C LEU A 139 -6.59 1.87 39.85
N ALA A 140 -7.77 1.30 40.14
CA ALA A 140 -9.04 1.94 39.80
C ALA A 140 -9.21 3.35 40.39
N LYS A 141 -8.60 3.64 41.55
CA LYS A 141 -8.68 4.98 42.17
C LYS A 141 -7.72 6.01 41.56
N SER A 142 -6.63 5.57 40.96
CA SER A 142 -5.54 6.44 40.48
C SER A 142 -5.41 6.49 38.97
N TRP A 143 -6.11 5.64 38.22
CA TRP A 143 -6.01 5.54 36.77
C TRP A 143 -6.58 6.76 36.04
N GLY A 144 -7.84 7.11 36.32
CA GLY A 144 -8.53 8.26 35.72
C GLY A 144 -9.08 8.00 34.31
N ASN A 145 -9.51 9.08 33.65
CA ASN A 145 -10.04 9.08 32.27
C ASN A 145 -11.41 8.40 32.09
N GLU A 146 -12.12 8.11 33.16
CA GLU A 146 -13.48 7.53 33.12
C GLU A 146 -14.49 8.48 32.45
N GLN A 147 -14.18 9.77 32.41
CA GLN A 147 -14.96 10.80 31.72
C GLN A 147 -14.75 10.84 30.20
N LEU A 148 -13.71 10.18 29.67
CA LEU A 148 -13.46 10.14 28.24
C LEU A 148 -14.32 9.05 27.57
N PRO A 149 -14.65 9.20 26.27
CA PRO A 149 -15.37 8.16 25.54
C PRO A 149 -14.64 6.82 25.64
N THR A 150 -15.38 5.74 25.73
CA THR A 150 -14.83 4.38 25.71
C THR A 150 -14.18 4.06 24.36
N ILE A 151 -13.29 3.07 24.30
CA ILE A 151 -12.70 2.62 23.01
C ILE A 151 -13.79 2.15 22.05
N ALA A 152 -14.86 1.51 22.55
CA ALA A 152 -16.00 1.09 21.74
C ALA A 152 -16.68 2.30 21.06
N GLU A 153 -16.97 3.35 21.81
CA GLU A 153 -17.56 4.59 21.26
C GLU A 153 -16.61 5.28 20.30
N ARG A 154 -15.31 5.37 20.63
CA ARG A 154 -14.30 5.94 19.73
C ARG A 154 -14.23 5.19 18.41
N ARG A 155 -14.30 3.85 18.41
CA ARG A 155 -14.30 3.04 17.18
C ARG A 155 -15.51 3.34 16.29
N VAL A 156 -16.69 3.55 16.89
CA VAL A 156 -17.89 3.95 16.14
C VAL A 156 -17.67 5.31 15.48
N THR A 157 -17.18 6.30 16.23
CA THR A 157 -16.90 7.64 15.69
C THR A 157 -15.82 7.62 14.62
N ILE A 158 -14.73 6.88 14.82
CA ILE A 158 -13.65 6.73 13.83
C ILE A 158 -14.21 6.13 12.53
N LYS A 159 -15.06 5.10 12.62
CA LYS A 159 -15.66 4.48 11.43
C LYS A 159 -16.54 5.47 10.66
N ALA A 160 -17.30 6.32 11.36
CA ALA A 160 -18.09 7.38 10.71
C ALA A 160 -17.19 8.41 10.02
N LEU A 161 -16.14 8.90 10.70
CA LEU A 161 -15.18 9.84 10.13
C LEU A 161 -14.43 9.26 8.92
N GLN A 162 -14.10 7.96 8.95
CA GLN A 162 -13.49 7.25 7.81
C GLN A 162 -14.44 7.22 6.62
N ALA A 163 -15.72 6.87 6.84
CA ALA A 163 -16.71 6.87 5.77
C ALA A 163 -16.91 8.26 5.14
N GLU A 164 -16.98 9.31 5.96
CA GLU A 164 -17.05 10.70 5.47
C GLU A 164 -15.81 11.08 4.67
N ARG A 165 -14.61 10.77 5.17
CA ARG A 165 -13.35 11.03 4.48
C ARG A 165 -13.29 10.29 3.14
N ASP A 166 -13.71 9.03 3.10
CA ASP A 166 -13.67 8.21 1.88
C ASP A 166 -14.64 8.76 0.82
N ALA A 167 -15.81 9.29 1.23
CA ALA A 167 -16.73 9.99 0.33
C ALA A 167 -16.10 11.28 -0.23
N ILE A 168 -15.47 12.10 0.62
CA ILE A 168 -14.76 13.32 0.19
C ILE A 168 -13.59 12.99 -0.74
N GLN A 169 -12.90 11.87 -0.51
CA GLN A 169 -11.82 11.41 -1.38
C GLN A 169 -12.34 11.04 -2.77
N ALA A 170 -13.51 10.42 -2.88
CA ALA A 170 -14.13 10.14 -4.18
C ALA A 170 -14.44 11.43 -4.96
N ASP A 171 -15.01 12.44 -4.30
CA ASP A 171 -15.26 13.75 -4.92
C ASP A 171 -13.94 14.43 -5.36
N LEU A 172 -12.88 14.31 -4.56
CA LEU A 172 -11.56 14.84 -4.88
C LEU A 172 -10.94 14.15 -6.10
N ASP A 173 -11.12 12.84 -6.22
CA ASP A 173 -10.63 12.05 -7.37
C ASP A 173 -11.36 12.48 -8.65
N ASP A 174 -12.67 12.70 -8.60
CA ASP A 174 -13.46 13.23 -9.72
C ASP A 174 -13.01 14.64 -10.13
N ILE A 175 -12.74 15.53 -9.18
CA ILE A 175 -12.21 16.87 -9.47
C ILE A 175 -10.82 16.78 -10.11
N ASN A 176 -9.94 15.91 -9.62
CA ASN A 176 -8.63 15.70 -10.21
C ASN A 176 -8.74 15.17 -11.65
N ALA A 177 -9.67 14.24 -11.91
CA ALA A 177 -9.95 13.76 -13.26
C ALA A 177 -10.43 14.88 -14.19
N ASN A 178 -11.33 15.75 -13.72
CA ASN A 178 -11.82 16.91 -14.47
C ASN A 178 -10.70 17.91 -14.79
N ILE A 179 -9.85 18.24 -13.82
CA ILE A 179 -8.69 19.13 -14.03
C ILE A 179 -7.75 18.51 -15.09
N ASN A 180 -7.43 17.23 -14.97
CA ASN A 180 -6.57 16.54 -15.93
C ASN A 180 -7.19 16.50 -17.34
N GLY A 181 -8.50 16.30 -17.45
CA GLY A 181 -9.24 16.36 -18.70
C GLY A 181 -9.15 17.74 -19.38
N ILE A 182 -9.33 18.81 -18.60
CA ILE A 182 -9.20 20.20 -19.10
C ILE A 182 -7.77 20.49 -19.57
N LEU A 183 -6.77 20.07 -18.80
CA LEU A 183 -5.35 20.25 -19.17
C LEU A 183 -5.01 19.52 -20.48
N SER A 184 -5.49 18.28 -20.64
CA SER A 184 -5.31 17.50 -21.87
C SER A 184 -5.97 18.15 -23.08
N ALA A 185 -7.22 18.62 -22.93
CA ALA A 185 -7.95 19.32 -23.99
C ALA A 185 -7.26 20.63 -24.37
N THR A 186 -6.79 21.41 -23.39
CA THR A 186 -6.08 22.67 -23.62
C THR A 186 -4.75 22.48 -24.35
N ASN A 187 -3.98 21.45 -23.99
CA ASN A 187 -2.74 21.09 -24.69
C ASN A 187 -2.99 20.70 -26.16
N SER A 188 -4.08 19.97 -26.42
CA SER A 188 -4.48 19.58 -27.77
C SER A 188 -4.87 20.80 -28.63
N ILE A 189 -5.49 21.82 -28.01
CA ILE A 189 -5.84 23.09 -28.67
C ILE A 189 -4.59 23.95 -28.97
N ASN A 190 -3.62 23.97 -28.05
CA ASN A 190 -2.40 24.78 -28.19
C ASN A 190 -1.35 24.18 -29.13
N ASN A 191 -1.45 22.90 -29.48
CA ASN A 191 -0.51 22.22 -30.37
C ASN A 191 -1.19 21.43 -31.51
N PRO A 192 -1.98 22.10 -32.39
CA PRO A 192 -2.74 21.43 -33.45
C PRO A 192 -1.85 20.74 -34.49
N ARG A 193 -0.57 21.14 -34.61
CA ARG A 193 0.37 20.64 -35.61
C ARG A 193 0.74 19.16 -35.41
N ALA A 194 0.60 18.62 -34.19
CA ALA A 194 0.74 17.19 -33.92
C ALA A 194 -0.45 16.38 -34.45
N ALA A 195 -1.66 16.95 -34.47
CA ALA A 195 -2.87 16.30 -34.98
C ALA A 195 -3.01 16.38 -36.52
N ILE A 196 -2.35 17.36 -37.16
CA ILE A 196 -2.39 17.58 -38.62
C ILE A 196 -1.32 16.74 -39.36
N LYS A 197 -0.40 16.06 -38.66
CA LYS A 197 0.68 15.29 -39.30
C LYS A 197 0.18 14.06 -40.08
N ALA A 198 -0.89 13.41 -39.64
CA ALA A 198 -1.47 12.24 -40.31
C ALA A 198 -1.84 12.48 -41.79
N PRO A 199 -2.55 13.58 -42.15
CA PRO A 199 -2.85 13.90 -43.56
C PRO A 199 -1.69 14.54 -44.35
N GLN A 200 -0.53 14.78 -43.74
CA GLN A 200 0.69 15.20 -44.43
C GLN A 200 1.49 13.97 -44.87
N ASP A 201 1.64 12.98 -43.98
CA ASP A 201 2.33 11.73 -44.27
C ASP A 201 1.62 10.92 -45.39
N GLU A 202 0.27 10.96 -45.45
CA GLU A 202 -0.50 10.39 -46.57
C GLU A 202 -0.31 11.16 -47.89
N ARG A 203 -0.10 12.48 -47.85
CA ARG A 203 0.19 13.28 -49.05
C ARG A 203 1.61 13.06 -49.55
N ASP A 204 2.56 13.01 -48.64
CA ASP A 204 3.97 12.77 -48.95
C ASP A 204 4.17 11.34 -49.53
N ALA A 205 3.36 10.36 -49.09
CA ALA A 205 3.33 9.01 -49.68
C ALA A 205 2.76 8.99 -51.11
N ILE A 206 1.68 9.72 -51.38
CA ILE A 206 1.08 9.83 -52.72
C ILE A 206 2.02 10.59 -53.68
N GLU A 207 2.71 11.62 -53.19
CA GLU A 207 3.69 12.40 -53.99
C GLU A 207 4.97 11.60 -54.28
N ALA A 208 5.33 10.65 -53.42
CA ALA A 208 6.39 9.67 -53.69
C ALA A 208 5.98 8.65 -54.78
N GLU A 209 4.76 8.11 -54.71
CA GLU A 209 4.24 7.19 -55.74
C GLU A 209 4.12 7.86 -57.12
N LEU A 210 3.72 9.14 -57.18
CA LEU A 210 3.62 9.90 -58.44
C LEU A 210 4.98 10.24 -59.07
N ASN A 211 6.04 10.32 -58.26
CA ASN A 211 7.39 10.63 -58.75
C ASN A 211 8.19 9.38 -59.17
N GLU A 212 7.79 8.18 -58.73
CA GLU A 212 8.40 6.92 -59.22
C GLU A 212 7.97 6.57 -60.65
N ASP A 213 6.74 6.91 -61.07
CA ASP A 213 6.23 6.62 -62.42
C ASP A 213 6.78 7.58 -63.52
N SER A 214 7.47 8.65 -63.14
CA SER A 214 8.03 9.64 -64.09
C SER A 214 9.47 9.35 -64.52
N ALA A 215 10.10 8.29 -63.99
CA ALA A 215 11.51 7.95 -64.25
C ALA A 215 11.71 6.72 -65.16
N SER A 216 10.73 6.38 -66.00
CA SER A 216 10.85 5.32 -67.00
C SER A 216 10.50 5.86 -68.39
N ASP A 217 11.41 6.62 -68.99
CA ASP A 217 11.69 6.52 -70.42
C ASP A 217 13.02 7.19 -70.76
N GLY A 218 13.97 6.41 -71.25
CA GLY A 218 15.21 6.93 -71.84
C GLY A 218 16.49 6.19 -71.49
N GLU A 219 16.51 4.86 -71.57
CA GLU A 219 17.76 4.10 -71.62
C GLU A 219 18.44 4.33 -72.98
N ILE A 220 19.55 5.07 -73.02
CA ILE A 220 20.58 4.91 -74.06
C ILE A 220 21.85 4.44 -73.36
N ARG A 221 22.14 3.15 -73.51
CA ARG A 221 23.43 2.54 -73.25
C ARG A 221 24.31 2.65 -74.48
N ASP A 222 25.52 3.17 -74.33
CA ASP A 222 26.67 2.88 -75.20
C ASP A 222 27.95 2.97 -74.33
N THR A 223 28.51 1.83 -73.92
CA THR A 223 29.69 1.14 -74.48
C THR A 223 31.06 1.64 -74.02
N TYR A 224 31.75 0.74 -73.30
CA TYR A 224 33.15 0.34 -73.39
C TYR A 224 34.31 1.35 -73.15
N ASN A 225 35.04 1.02 -72.06
CA ASN A 225 36.46 0.65 -72.03
C ASN A 225 37.53 1.75 -72.08
N THR A 226 38.28 1.87 -70.97
CA THR A 226 39.69 2.34 -71.03
C THR A 226 40.54 1.58 -70.02
N THR A 227 41.52 0.86 -70.56
CA THR A 227 42.66 0.27 -69.87
C THR A 227 43.80 1.28 -69.69
N ASP A 228 44.28 1.34 -68.45
CA ASP A 228 45.67 1.12 -67.99
C ASP A 228 46.79 2.19 -68.05
N THR A 229 47.47 2.28 -66.89
CA THR A 229 48.90 2.62 -66.61
C THR A 229 49.45 4.02 -66.96
N THR A 230 50.36 4.69 -66.22
CA THR A 230 51.37 4.28 -65.22
C THR A 230 51.97 5.49 -64.47
N SER A 231 52.38 5.25 -63.22
CA SER A 231 53.51 5.78 -62.41
C SER A 231 54.39 6.97 -62.84
N ALA A 232 54.78 7.81 -61.85
CA ALA A 232 56.15 7.99 -61.31
C ALA A 232 56.21 9.27 -60.42
N ALA A 233 56.57 9.16 -59.12
CA ALA A 233 57.88 9.52 -58.52
C ALA A 233 58.00 11.05 -58.22
N SER A 234 57.91 11.46 -56.95
CA SER A 234 58.99 11.60 -55.93
C SER A 234 59.49 13.05 -55.82
N ASP A 235 59.23 13.68 -54.66
CA ASP A 235 60.24 14.06 -53.65
C ASP A 235 59.55 14.15 -52.28
#